data_AF-A0A953UJG1-F1
#
_entry.id   AF-A0A953UJG1-F1
#
_cell.length_a   1.000
_cell.length_b   1.000
_cell.length_c   1.000
_cell.angle_alpha   90.00
_cell.angle_beta   90.00
_cell.angle_gamma   90.00
#
_symmetry.space_group_name_H-M   'P 1'
#
loop_
_entity.id
_entity.type
_entity.pdbx_description
1 polymer ?
#
loop_
_entity_poly.entity_id
_entity_poly.type
_entity_poly.pdbx_seq_one_letter_code
_entity_poly.pdbx_strand_id
1 'polypeptide(L)'
;MLQTSAAQGPGRASAEDTPATHAGPSTPTISELARTDPPPRTTASKPPTFEEIYRKSSFKSNTTTAEWNILKVSEMLNSEHLRGLSAAARHSALMMALEASGVAVEDIMQDAVQRQRVLNDYEETLLRRLQEIEGIKIRDNERLAAEMESVCAQFQARIAACVQDIERERQNFREWQEIREVEQRRIAEAAAACVSGDPAASSEASVTRFLEKSAAAGRYRESA
;
A
#
# COMPACT_ATOMS: atom_id res chain seq x y z
N MET A 1 -30.88 31.78 20.15
CA MET A 1 -31.18 31.60 21.58
C MET A 1 -30.95 30.12 21.87
N LEU A 2 -30.03 29.68 22.74
CA LEU A 2 -29.93 29.90 24.20
C LEU A 2 -31.21 29.44 24.93
N GLN A 3 -31.19 28.65 26.01
CA GLN A 3 -30.17 27.76 26.64
C GLN A 3 -30.88 26.94 27.76
N THR A 4 -30.14 26.15 28.57
CA THR A 4 -30.53 25.46 29.84
C THR A 4 -31.35 24.16 29.72
N SER A 5 -31.03 23.00 30.34
CA SER A 5 -30.54 22.62 31.71
C SER A 5 -31.71 22.44 32.71
N ALA A 6 -31.80 21.44 33.62
CA ALA A 6 -30.99 20.25 33.93
C ALA A 6 -31.81 19.14 34.64
N ALA A 7 -31.16 17.97 34.71
CA ALA A 7 -31.42 16.72 35.44
C ALA A 7 -32.08 16.74 36.84
N GLN A 8 -32.76 15.64 37.20
CA GLN A 8 -32.41 14.82 38.38
C GLN A 8 -33.01 13.40 38.32
N GLY A 9 -32.33 12.41 38.90
CA GLY A 9 -32.85 11.05 39.13
C GLY A 9 -32.74 10.65 40.60
N PRO A 10 -33.29 9.48 40.97
CA PRO A 10 -32.50 8.48 41.72
C PRO A 10 -32.70 7.06 41.15
N GLY A 11 -31.86 6.05 41.41
CA GLY A 11 -30.67 6.00 42.26
C GLY A 11 -30.75 4.84 43.29
N ARG A 12 -29.78 3.92 43.24
CA ARG A 12 -29.56 2.68 44.06
C ARG A 12 -30.25 1.40 43.54
N ALA A 13 -29.62 0.22 43.60
CA ALA A 13 -28.20 -0.10 43.85
C ALA A 13 -27.86 -1.55 43.40
N SER A 14 -26.55 -1.79 43.17
CA SER A 14 -25.74 -3.00 43.45
C SER A 14 -26.41 -4.39 43.61
N ALA A 15 -25.87 -5.51 43.11
CA ALA A 15 -24.71 -5.82 42.25
C ALA A 15 -24.81 -7.34 41.86
N GLU A 16 -23.81 -8.19 41.56
CA GLU A 16 -22.33 -8.15 41.56
C GLU A 16 -21.76 -9.30 40.67
N ASP A 17 -20.44 -9.31 40.47
CA ASP A 17 -19.55 -10.45 40.12
C ASP A 17 -19.47 -11.04 38.68
N THR A 18 -18.28 -11.56 38.39
CA THR A 18 -17.74 -12.14 37.13
C THR A 18 -17.52 -13.68 37.32
N PRO A 19 -17.03 -14.53 36.36
CA PRO A 19 -16.28 -14.25 35.12
C PRO A 19 -16.66 -15.05 33.83
N ALA A 20 -16.08 -14.60 32.71
CA ALA A 20 -15.62 -15.35 31.51
C ALA A 20 -16.35 -16.61 30.98
N THR A 21 -16.61 -16.66 29.65
CA THR A 21 -15.84 -17.49 28.67
C THR A 21 -16.43 -17.47 27.24
N HIS A 22 -15.62 -17.01 26.29
CA HIS A 22 -15.55 -17.28 24.84
C HIS A 22 -16.70 -17.97 24.06
N ALA A 23 -17.16 -17.28 22.99
CA ALA A 23 -17.31 -17.84 21.63
C ALA A 23 -17.47 -16.72 20.57
N GLY A 24 -16.41 -15.94 20.30
CA GLY A 24 -16.39 -14.98 19.18
C GLY A 24 -16.14 -15.69 17.83
N PRO A 25 -16.59 -15.14 16.69
CA PRO A 25 -16.39 -15.77 15.39
C PRO A 25 -14.89 -15.85 15.06
N SER A 26 -14.45 -17.03 14.65
CA SER A 26 -13.05 -17.31 14.30
C SER A 26 -12.57 -16.39 13.19
N THR A 27 -11.77 -15.38 13.55
CA THR A 27 -10.90 -14.69 12.59
C THR A 27 -10.03 -15.75 11.92
N PRO A 28 -10.01 -15.89 10.58
CA PRO A 28 -9.03 -16.73 9.93
C PRO A 28 -7.66 -16.14 10.26
N THR A 29 -6.85 -16.87 11.02
CA THR A 29 -5.43 -16.55 11.20
C THR A 29 -4.85 -16.37 9.82
N ILE A 30 -4.53 -15.12 9.49
CA ILE A 30 -3.64 -14.83 8.37
C ILE A 30 -2.34 -15.50 8.78
N SER A 31 -2.04 -16.64 8.18
CA SER A 31 -0.69 -17.19 8.23
C SER A 31 0.20 -16.13 7.61
N GLU A 32 0.84 -15.36 8.50
CA GLU A 32 1.81 -14.34 8.16
C GLU A 32 2.99 -15.06 7.52
N LEU A 33 2.89 -15.25 6.20
CA LEU A 33 4.03 -15.59 5.38
C LEU A 33 5.04 -14.49 5.67
N ALA A 34 6.10 -14.84 6.40
CA ALA A 34 7.17 -13.93 6.74
C ALA A 34 7.84 -13.47 5.45
N ARG A 35 7.27 -12.41 4.85
CA ARG A 35 7.87 -11.66 3.77
C ARG A 35 9.05 -10.91 4.38
N THR A 36 10.18 -11.60 4.47
CA THR A 36 11.50 -11.00 4.54
C THR A 36 11.81 -10.29 3.24
N ASP A 37 10.99 -9.28 2.91
CA ASP A 37 11.32 -8.30 1.90
C ASP A 37 12.60 -7.59 2.39
N PRO A 38 13.74 -7.74 1.68
CA PRO A 38 14.96 -7.09 2.10
C PRO A 38 14.75 -5.57 2.02
N PRO A 39 15.16 -4.80 3.04
CA PRO A 39 14.97 -3.35 3.04
C PRO A 39 15.63 -2.76 1.78
N PRO A 40 15.05 -1.69 1.20
CA PRO A 40 15.60 -1.06 0.01
C PRO A 40 17.04 -0.62 0.30
N ARG A 41 18.02 -1.32 -0.31
CA ARG A 41 19.44 -0.99 -0.18
C ARG A 41 19.75 0.28 -0.96
N THR A 42 19.37 1.42 -0.40
CA THR A 42 19.84 2.74 -0.80
C THR A 42 21.26 2.98 -0.28
N THR A 43 22.19 2.07 -0.61
CA THR A 43 23.62 2.35 -0.53
C THR A 43 23.97 3.26 -1.70
N ALA A 44 23.53 4.51 -1.61
CA ALA A 44 23.90 5.58 -2.53
C ALA A 44 25.39 5.91 -2.32
N SER A 45 26.26 5.06 -2.85
CA SER A 45 27.69 5.34 -2.94
C SER A 45 27.87 6.65 -3.68
N LYS A 46 28.57 7.61 -3.07
CA LYS A 46 28.91 8.90 -3.68
C LYS A 46 29.44 8.68 -5.10
N PRO A 47 28.99 9.46 -6.12
CA PRO A 47 29.50 9.31 -7.48
C PRO A 47 31.04 9.46 -7.48
N PRO A 48 31.75 8.67 -8.31
CA PRO A 48 33.21 8.75 -8.39
C PRO A 48 33.63 10.13 -8.88
N THR A 49 34.82 10.57 -8.46
CA THR A 49 35.40 11.82 -8.96
C THR A 49 35.81 11.69 -10.43
N PHE A 50 35.91 12.80 -11.16
CA PHE A 50 36.36 12.77 -12.56
C PHE A 50 37.75 12.12 -12.72
N GLU A 51 38.66 12.33 -11.76
CA GLU A 51 39.98 11.68 -11.75
C GLU A 51 39.86 10.15 -11.63
N GLU A 52 38.91 9.65 -10.83
CA GLU A 52 38.62 8.22 -10.81
C GLU A 52 38.03 7.70 -12.13
N ILE A 53 37.19 8.49 -12.80
CA ILE A 53 36.60 8.12 -14.11
C ILE A 53 37.72 8.03 -15.16
N TYR A 54 38.60 9.03 -15.25
CA TYR A 54 39.77 8.99 -16.14
C TYR A 54 40.67 7.80 -15.82
N ARG A 55 41.03 7.57 -14.56
CA ARG A 55 41.88 6.43 -14.13
C ARG A 55 41.26 5.05 -14.38
N LYS A 56 39.92 4.92 -14.30
CA LYS A 56 39.20 3.66 -14.57
C LYS A 56 39.00 3.38 -16.07
N SER A 57 39.10 4.41 -16.90
CA SER A 57 39.01 4.30 -18.36
C SER A 57 40.36 3.91 -18.98
N SER A 58 40.37 3.57 -20.27
CA SER A 58 41.60 3.37 -21.04
C SER A 58 42.31 4.68 -21.46
N PHE A 59 42.02 5.79 -20.77
CA PHE A 59 42.64 7.09 -21.01
C PHE A 59 44.17 7.01 -20.85
N LYS A 60 44.87 7.48 -21.88
CA LYS A 60 46.31 7.75 -21.82
C LYS A 60 46.50 9.19 -22.25
N SER A 61 47.08 10.02 -21.38
CA SER A 61 47.52 11.34 -21.79
C SER A 61 48.58 11.18 -22.89
N ASN A 62 48.37 11.85 -24.02
CA ASN A 62 49.29 11.85 -25.16
C ASN A 62 50.41 12.88 -25.01
N THR A 63 50.27 13.84 -24.09
CA THR A 63 51.25 14.92 -23.92
C THR A 63 52.57 14.40 -23.37
N THR A 64 53.66 14.72 -24.06
CA THR A 64 55.04 14.36 -23.68
C THR A 64 55.44 14.91 -22.30
N THR A 65 54.85 16.03 -21.88
CA THR A 65 54.97 16.61 -20.54
C THR A 65 53.69 16.34 -19.74
N ALA A 66 53.76 15.47 -18.73
CA ALA A 66 52.60 15.07 -17.92
C ALA A 66 51.90 16.24 -17.18
N GLU A 67 52.59 17.37 -17.02
CA GLU A 67 52.10 18.58 -16.36
C GLU A 67 51.21 19.46 -17.26
N TRP A 68 51.28 19.31 -18.58
CA TRP A 68 50.52 20.11 -19.55
C TRP A 68 49.39 19.28 -20.16
N ASN A 69 48.15 19.73 -19.96
CA ASN A 69 46.93 19.08 -20.46
C ASN A 69 45.79 20.12 -20.51
N ILE A 70 44.61 19.75 -21.02
CA ILE A 70 43.49 20.71 -21.16
C ILE A 70 43.04 21.29 -19.81
N LEU A 71 43.16 20.51 -18.72
CA LEU A 71 42.78 20.96 -17.39
C LEU A 71 43.77 22.02 -16.88
N LYS A 72 45.07 21.88 -17.16
CA LYS A 72 46.06 22.92 -16.85
C LYS A 72 45.82 24.20 -17.66
N VAL A 73 45.46 24.08 -18.93
CA VAL A 73 45.06 25.23 -19.76
C VAL A 73 43.80 25.90 -19.19
N SER A 74 42.81 25.13 -18.73
CA SER A 74 41.62 25.69 -18.08
C SER A 74 41.93 26.38 -16.76
N GLU A 75 42.86 25.86 -15.95
CA GLU A 75 43.35 26.49 -14.72
C GLU A 75 44.03 27.84 -15.04
N MET A 76 44.91 27.87 -16.04
CA MET A 76 45.58 29.09 -16.48
C MET A 76 44.61 30.16 -16.98
N LEU A 77 43.60 29.78 -17.78
CA LEU A 77 42.57 30.69 -18.29
C LEU A 77 41.69 31.29 -17.18
N ASN A 78 41.56 30.59 -16.05
CA ASN A 78 40.87 31.08 -14.85
C ASN A 78 41.81 31.80 -13.85
N SER A 79 43.12 31.81 -14.09
CA SER A 79 44.09 32.46 -13.20
C SER A 79 43.99 33.99 -13.25
N GLU A 80 44.29 34.62 -12.12
CA GLU A 80 44.28 36.09 -11.96
C GLU A 80 45.08 36.83 -13.05
N HIS A 81 46.21 36.26 -13.47
CA HIS A 81 47.10 36.84 -14.49
C HIS A 81 46.44 36.99 -15.87
N LEU A 82 45.49 36.12 -16.21
CA LEU A 82 44.77 36.18 -17.50
C LEU A 82 43.36 36.77 -17.36
N ARG A 83 42.75 36.72 -16.18
CA ARG A 83 41.34 37.08 -15.92
C ARG A 83 40.94 38.49 -16.38
N GLY A 84 41.84 39.47 -16.30
CA GLY A 84 41.60 40.86 -16.73
C GLY A 84 41.97 41.19 -18.18
N LEU A 85 42.51 40.23 -18.94
CA LEU A 85 43.01 40.48 -20.30
C LEU A 85 41.92 40.31 -21.37
N SER A 86 42.06 41.04 -22.48
CA SER A 86 41.19 40.85 -23.66
C SER A 86 41.31 39.43 -24.22
N ALA A 87 40.30 38.96 -24.95
CA ALA A 87 40.31 37.61 -25.52
C ALA A 87 41.55 37.34 -26.41
N ALA A 88 41.96 38.32 -27.21
CA ALA A 88 43.17 38.25 -28.02
C ALA A 88 44.45 38.18 -27.16
N ALA A 89 44.55 39.02 -26.12
CA ALA A 89 45.71 39.01 -25.22
C ALA A 89 45.82 37.70 -24.42
N ARG A 90 44.70 37.13 -23.95
CA ARG A 90 44.66 35.81 -23.31
C ARG A 90 45.11 34.70 -24.27
N HIS A 91 44.65 34.74 -25.52
CA HIS A 91 45.05 33.78 -26.54
C HIS A 91 46.56 33.86 -26.83
N SER A 92 47.10 35.05 -27.08
CA SER A 92 48.55 35.24 -27.29
C SER A 92 49.38 34.81 -26.09
N ALA A 93 48.96 35.14 -24.86
CA ALA A 93 49.65 34.71 -23.65
C ALA A 93 49.66 33.19 -23.48
N LEU A 94 48.54 32.52 -23.78
CA LEU A 94 48.45 31.06 -23.74
C LEU A 94 49.33 30.40 -24.81
N MET A 95 49.34 30.91 -26.04
CA MET A 95 50.17 30.37 -27.12
C MET A 95 51.67 30.51 -26.82
N MET A 96 52.10 31.67 -26.30
CA MET A 96 53.50 31.84 -25.85
C MET A 96 53.87 30.89 -24.70
N ALA A 97 52.94 30.61 -23.78
CA ALA A 97 53.20 29.65 -22.70
C ALA A 97 53.30 28.20 -23.19
N LEU A 98 52.45 27.80 -24.15
CA LEU A 98 52.53 26.48 -24.79
C LEU A 98 53.82 26.32 -25.57
N GLU A 99 54.20 27.32 -26.39
CA GLU A 99 55.47 27.35 -27.13
C GLU A 99 56.68 27.26 -26.19
N ALA A 100 56.71 28.06 -25.11
CA ALA A 100 57.77 28.02 -24.11
C ALA A 100 57.86 26.68 -23.34
N SER A 101 56.74 25.94 -23.25
CA SER A 101 56.69 24.59 -22.67
C SER A 101 57.04 23.47 -23.65
N GLY A 102 57.19 23.78 -24.95
CA GLY A 102 57.43 22.80 -26.01
C GLY A 102 56.23 21.89 -26.31
N VAL A 103 55.01 22.34 -26.01
CA VAL A 103 53.78 21.54 -26.15
C VAL A 103 52.98 21.98 -27.37
N ALA A 104 52.63 21.03 -28.24
CA ALA A 104 51.79 21.29 -29.41
C ALA A 104 50.34 21.60 -29.00
N VAL A 105 49.69 22.51 -29.72
CA VAL A 105 48.27 22.83 -29.50
C VAL A 105 47.39 21.62 -29.83
N GLU A 106 47.80 20.86 -30.84
CA GLU A 106 47.20 19.60 -31.29
C GLU A 106 47.15 18.57 -30.14
N ASP A 107 48.21 18.46 -29.33
CA ASP A 107 48.25 17.53 -28.20
C ASP A 107 47.21 17.90 -27.14
N ILE A 108 47.09 19.19 -26.83
CA ILE A 108 46.10 19.73 -25.88
C ILE A 108 44.66 19.55 -26.40
N MET A 109 44.44 19.75 -27.70
CA MET A 109 43.13 19.48 -28.32
C MET A 109 42.79 17.99 -28.32
N GLN A 110 43.76 17.11 -28.52
CA GLN A 110 43.57 15.66 -28.45
C GLN A 110 43.28 15.19 -27.01
N ASP A 111 43.98 15.71 -26.00
CA ASP A 111 43.68 15.47 -24.57
C ASP A 111 42.24 15.90 -24.24
N ALA A 112 41.79 17.07 -24.74
CA ALA A 112 40.42 17.55 -24.58
C ALA A 112 39.37 16.60 -25.20
N VAL A 113 39.55 16.20 -26.46
CA VAL A 113 38.66 15.27 -27.17
C VAL A 113 38.62 13.91 -26.48
N GLN A 114 39.77 13.41 -26.02
CA GLN A 114 39.87 12.11 -25.37
C GLN A 114 39.24 12.12 -23.96
N ARG A 115 39.40 13.20 -23.17
CA ARG A 115 38.70 13.37 -21.90
C ARG A 115 37.19 13.47 -22.10
N GLN A 116 36.73 14.24 -23.09
CA GLN A 116 35.30 14.37 -23.39
C GLN A 116 34.69 13.02 -23.80
N ARG A 117 35.39 12.24 -24.63
CA ARG A 117 34.97 10.87 -24.99
C ARG A 117 34.78 10.01 -23.74
N VAL A 118 35.76 9.99 -22.84
CA VAL A 118 35.69 9.20 -21.60
C VAL A 118 34.51 9.63 -20.70
N LEU A 119 34.20 10.92 -20.64
CA LEU A 119 33.02 11.41 -19.91
C LEU A 119 31.71 10.94 -20.58
N ASN A 120 31.60 11.03 -21.90
CA ASN A 120 30.43 10.57 -22.65
C ASN A 120 30.22 9.06 -22.52
N ASP A 121 31.28 8.25 -22.67
CA ASP A 121 31.23 6.79 -22.51
C ASP A 121 30.78 6.39 -21.10
N TYR A 122 31.20 7.16 -20.08
CA TYR A 122 30.79 6.96 -18.69
C TYR A 122 29.33 7.38 -18.44
N GLU A 123 28.89 8.49 -19.02
CA GLU A 123 27.49 8.92 -18.99
C GLU A 123 26.56 7.89 -19.66
N GLU A 124 26.92 7.37 -20.83
CA GLU A 124 26.16 6.30 -21.51
C GLU A 124 26.07 5.05 -20.63
N THR A 125 27.16 4.68 -19.96
CA THR A 125 27.19 3.55 -19.01
C THR A 125 26.26 3.78 -17.81
N LEU A 126 26.21 5.02 -17.28
CA LEU A 126 25.28 5.38 -16.20
C LEU A 126 23.82 5.35 -16.66
N LEU A 127 23.51 5.92 -17.83
CA LEU A 127 22.17 5.92 -18.42
C LEU A 127 21.67 4.49 -18.67
N ARG A 128 22.52 3.62 -19.24
CA ARG A 128 22.19 2.21 -19.48
C ARG A 128 21.88 1.47 -18.18
N ARG A 129 22.68 1.70 -17.13
CA ARG A 129 22.46 1.10 -15.79
C ARG A 129 21.20 1.65 -15.12
N LEU A 130 20.88 2.93 -15.30
CA LEU A 130 19.65 3.54 -14.82
C LEU A 130 18.44 2.86 -15.47
N GLN A 131 18.42 2.79 -16.81
CA GLN A 131 17.36 2.14 -17.58
C GLN A 131 17.17 0.66 -17.21
N GLU A 132 18.26 -0.07 -16.94
CA GLU A 132 18.20 -1.46 -16.47
C GLU A 132 17.49 -1.56 -15.10
N ILE A 133 17.89 -0.71 -14.13
CA ILE A 133 17.29 -0.67 -12.79
C ILE A 133 15.82 -0.24 -12.86
N GLU A 134 15.50 0.79 -13.64
CA GLU A 134 14.13 1.26 -13.87
C GLU A 134 13.28 0.15 -14.49
N GLY A 135 13.76 -0.51 -15.54
CA GLY A 135 13.05 -1.62 -16.19
C GLY A 135 12.83 -2.83 -15.26
N ILE A 136 13.78 -3.14 -14.38
CA ILE A 136 13.59 -4.14 -13.32
C ILE A 136 12.51 -3.67 -12.33
N LYS A 137 12.56 -2.42 -11.87
CA LYS A 137 11.64 -1.90 -10.86
C LYS A 137 10.21 -1.71 -11.37
N ILE A 138 10.04 -1.37 -12.64
CA ILE A 138 8.72 -1.33 -13.31
C ILE A 138 8.12 -2.75 -13.32
N ARG A 139 8.86 -3.76 -13.77
CA ARG A 139 8.40 -5.16 -13.78
C ARG A 139 8.12 -5.72 -12.37
N ASP A 140 8.95 -5.37 -11.38
CA ASP A 140 8.69 -5.71 -9.97
C ASP A 140 7.37 -5.11 -9.49
N ASN A 141 7.11 -3.82 -9.80
CA ASN A 141 5.88 -3.13 -9.43
C ASN A 141 4.64 -3.71 -10.14
N GLU A 142 4.74 -4.03 -11.43
CA GLU A 142 3.68 -4.70 -12.20
C GLU A 142 3.32 -6.06 -11.59
N ARG A 143 4.33 -6.87 -11.22
CA ARG A 143 4.12 -8.15 -10.54
C ARG A 143 3.43 -7.96 -9.19
N LEU A 144 3.90 -7.02 -8.37
CA LEU A 144 3.31 -6.75 -7.06
C LEU A 144 1.87 -6.22 -7.16
N ALA A 145 1.55 -5.42 -8.18
CA ALA A 145 0.20 -4.96 -8.47
C ALA A 145 -0.73 -6.13 -8.85
N ALA A 146 -0.27 -7.05 -9.71
CA ALA A 146 -1.04 -8.25 -10.09
C ALA A 146 -1.24 -9.22 -8.91
N GLU A 147 -0.24 -9.39 -8.03
CA GLU A 147 -0.39 -10.14 -6.78
C GLU A 147 -1.45 -9.51 -5.87
N MET A 148 -1.43 -8.18 -5.71
CA MET A 148 -2.41 -7.44 -4.92
C MET A 148 -3.82 -7.59 -5.51
N GLU A 149 -3.99 -7.42 -6.82
CA GLU A 149 -5.27 -7.59 -7.51
C GLU A 149 -5.84 -9.01 -7.33
N SER A 150 -5.01 -10.04 -7.48
CA SER A 150 -5.40 -11.44 -7.25
C SER A 150 -5.93 -11.68 -5.83
N VAL A 151 -5.24 -11.14 -4.81
CA VAL A 151 -5.68 -11.24 -3.42
C VAL A 151 -6.98 -10.46 -3.19
N CYS A 152 -7.08 -9.24 -3.73
CA CYS A 152 -8.31 -8.43 -3.66
C CYS A 152 -9.50 -9.16 -4.29
N ALA A 153 -9.34 -9.76 -5.47
CA ALA A 153 -10.38 -10.51 -6.15
C ALA A 153 -10.85 -11.73 -5.33
N GLN A 154 -9.92 -12.47 -4.70
CA GLN A 154 -10.25 -13.59 -3.80
C GLN A 154 -11.09 -13.14 -2.59
N PHE A 155 -10.73 -12.02 -1.95
CA PHE A 155 -11.51 -11.50 -0.83
C PHE A 155 -12.86 -10.92 -1.25
N GLN A 156 -12.94 -10.25 -2.40
CA GLN A 156 -14.20 -9.76 -2.98
C GLN A 156 -15.15 -10.93 -3.30
N ALA A 157 -14.66 -12.02 -3.89
CA ALA A 157 -15.46 -13.22 -4.16
C ALA A 157 -15.99 -13.86 -2.86
N ARG A 158 -15.18 -13.92 -1.80
CA ARG A 158 -15.61 -14.40 -0.48
C ARG A 158 -16.70 -13.52 0.14
N ILE A 159 -16.54 -12.19 0.06
CA ILE A 159 -17.56 -11.24 0.54
C ILE A 159 -18.87 -11.42 -0.24
N ALA A 160 -18.80 -11.55 -1.57
CA ALA A 160 -19.97 -11.76 -2.41
C ALA A 160 -20.71 -13.06 -2.06
N ALA A 161 -19.98 -14.16 -1.81
CA ALA A 161 -20.57 -15.43 -1.36
C ALA A 161 -21.29 -15.28 -0.01
N CYS A 162 -20.64 -14.66 0.99
CA CYS A 162 -21.27 -14.41 2.30
C CYS A 162 -22.55 -13.56 2.20
N VAL A 163 -22.58 -12.57 1.30
CA VAL A 163 -23.79 -11.76 1.05
C VAL A 163 -24.90 -12.60 0.41
N GLN A 164 -24.56 -13.47 -0.55
CA GLN A 164 -25.54 -14.39 -1.17
C GLN A 164 -26.13 -15.38 -0.17
N ASP A 165 -25.31 -15.93 0.74
CA ASP A 165 -25.80 -16.87 1.76
C ASP A 165 -26.68 -16.18 2.81
N ILE A 166 -26.34 -14.95 3.22
CA ILE A 166 -27.23 -14.14 4.09
C ILE A 166 -28.57 -13.88 3.41
N GLU A 167 -28.59 -13.55 2.11
CA GLU A 167 -29.85 -13.25 1.41
C GLU A 167 -30.67 -14.52 1.14
N ARG A 168 -30.01 -15.67 0.95
CA ARG A 168 -30.64 -17.01 0.90
C ARG A 168 -31.35 -17.33 2.23
N GLU A 169 -30.66 -17.21 3.36
CA GLU A 169 -31.27 -17.50 4.67
C GLU A 169 -32.40 -16.53 5.03
N ARG A 170 -32.28 -15.25 4.64
CA ARG A 170 -33.39 -14.30 4.74
C ARG A 170 -34.59 -14.72 3.90
N GLN A 171 -34.38 -15.24 2.70
CA GLN A 171 -35.46 -15.74 1.84
C GLN A 171 -36.12 -16.99 2.44
N ASN A 172 -35.33 -17.98 2.86
CA ASN A 172 -35.82 -19.18 3.57
C ASN A 172 -36.69 -18.80 4.79
N PHE A 173 -36.24 -17.80 5.57
CA PHE A 173 -36.97 -17.33 6.74
C PHE A 173 -38.30 -16.65 6.37
N ARG A 174 -38.33 -15.81 5.33
CA ARG A 174 -39.58 -15.19 4.82
C ARG A 174 -40.59 -16.24 4.39
N GLU A 175 -40.17 -17.23 3.59
CA GLU A 175 -41.03 -18.33 3.13
C GLU A 175 -41.58 -19.15 4.30
N TRP A 176 -40.76 -19.43 5.32
CA TRP A 176 -41.23 -20.09 6.53
C TRP A 176 -42.22 -19.23 7.34
N GLN A 177 -42.03 -17.91 7.41
CA GLN A 177 -42.98 -17.01 8.07
C GLN A 177 -44.36 -17.04 7.39
N GLU A 178 -44.41 -17.03 6.06
CA GLU A 178 -45.67 -17.14 5.30
C GLU A 178 -46.39 -18.46 5.60
N ILE A 179 -45.68 -19.58 5.56
CA ILE A 179 -46.24 -20.91 5.89
C ILE A 179 -46.73 -20.94 7.34
N ARG A 180 -45.97 -20.38 8.28
CA ARG A 180 -46.34 -20.28 9.71
C ARG A 180 -47.61 -19.46 9.91
N GLU A 181 -47.80 -18.35 9.21
CA GLU A 181 -49.00 -17.54 9.32
C GLU A 181 -50.25 -18.26 8.78
N VAL A 182 -50.11 -19.02 7.69
CA VAL A 182 -51.20 -19.85 7.16
C VAL A 182 -51.62 -20.92 8.16
N GLU A 183 -50.66 -21.65 8.75
CA GLU A 183 -50.97 -22.68 9.75
C GLU A 183 -51.49 -22.08 11.06
N GLN A 184 -50.96 -20.93 11.51
CA GLN A 184 -51.47 -20.21 12.69
C GLN A 184 -52.93 -19.76 12.49
N ARG A 185 -53.29 -19.28 11.29
CA ARG A 185 -54.67 -18.93 10.93
C ARG A 185 -55.58 -20.15 10.95
N ARG A 186 -55.14 -21.26 10.34
CA ARG A 186 -55.88 -22.53 10.32
C ARG A 186 -56.13 -23.09 11.73
N ILE A 187 -55.15 -23.01 12.62
CA ILE A 187 -55.29 -23.40 14.04
C ILE A 187 -56.31 -22.50 14.74
N ALA A 188 -56.28 -21.18 14.52
CA ALA A 188 -57.22 -20.24 15.10
C ALA A 188 -58.66 -20.47 14.62
N GLU A 189 -58.87 -20.73 13.33
CA GLU A 189 -60.17 -21.07 12.75
C GLU A 189 -60.73 -22.38 13.35
N ALA A 190 -59.90 -23.43 13.45
CA ALA A 190 -60.30 -24.69 14.07
C ALA A 190 -60.65 -24.52 15.57
N ALA A 191 -59.88 -23.73 16.32
CA ALA A 191 -60.16 -23.44 17.72
C ALA A 191 -61.48 -22.66 17.90
N ALA A 192 -61.75 -21.67 17.04
CA ALA A 192 -62.98 -20.90 17.06
C ALA A 192 -64.23 -21.76 16.76
N ALA A 193 -64.11 -22.72 15.84
CA ALA A 193 -65.18 -23.67 15.54
C ALA A 193 -65.52 -24.56 16.75
N CYS A 194 -64.51 -25.04 17.50
CA CYS A 194 -64.71 -25.83 18.71
C CYS A 194 -65.44 -25.07 19.83
N VAL A 195 -65.24 -23.74 19.94
CA VAL A 195 -65.91 -22.90 20.94
C VAL A 195 -67.34 -22.53 20.52
N SER A 196 -67.59 -22.37 19.23
CA SER A 196 -68.89 -21.92 18.70
C SER A 196 -69.97 -23.02 18.66
N GLY A 197 -69.58 -24.28 18.88
CA GLY A 197 -70.45 -25.45 18.72
C GLY A 197 -71.31 -25.84 19.92
N ASP A 198 -71.08 -25.26 21.11
CA ASP A 198 -71.76 -25.71 22.34
C ASP A 198 -72.06 -24.55 23.33
N PRO A 199 -73.32 -24.08 23.43
CA PRO A 199 -73.71 -23.05 24.39
C PRO A 199 -73.81 -23.55 25.85
N ALA A 200 -73.59 -24.85 26.11
CA ALA A 200 -73.67 -25.46 27.44
C ALA A 200 -72.31 -25.86 28.04
N ALA A 201 -71.24 -25.95 27.23
CA ALA A 201 -69.91 -26.41 27.66
C ALA A 201 -68.87 -25.29 27.91
N SER A 202 -69.28 -24.02 27.97
CA SER A 202 -68.37 -22.90 28.27
C SER A 202 -67.95 -22.87 29.75
N SER A 203 -66.96 -23.71 30.09
CA SER A 203 -66.11 -23.49 31.25
C SER A 203 -64.81 -22.83 30.78
N GLU A 204 -64.79 -21.50 30.76
CA GLU A 204 -63.62 -20.66 30.46
C GLU A 204 -62.34 -21.18 31.16
N ALA A 205 -62.48 -21.67 32.39
CA ALA A 205 -61.39 -22.21 33.20
C ALA A 205 -60.63 -23.37 32.54
N SER A 206 -61.26 -24.18 31.69
CA SER A 206 -60.59 -25.31 31.01
C SER A 206 -59.72 -24.86 29.83
N VAL A 207 -60.20 -23.88 29.05
CA VAL A 207 -59.47 -23.36 27.87
C VAL A 207 -58.26 -22.54 28.31
N THR A 208 -58.44 -21.62 29.27
CA THR A 208 -57.36 -20.78 29.80
C THR A 208 -56.22 -21.62 30.38
N ARG A 209 -56.54 -22.69 31.12
CA ARG A 209 -55.55 -23.60 31.74
C ARG A 209 -54.77 -24.43 30.73
N PHE A 210 -55.35 -24.71 29.56
CA PHE A 210 -54.66 -25.38 28.46
C PHE A 210 -53.69 -24.41 27.75
N LEU A 211 -54.15 -23.18 27.49
CA LEU A 211 -53.35 -22.13 26.85
C LEU A 211 -52.14 -21.70 27.70
N GLU A 212 -52.29 -21.53 29.02
CA GLU A 212 -51.16 -21.26 29.92
C GLU A 212 -50.09 -22.35 29.87
N LYS A 213 -50.52 -23.63 29.84
CA LYS A 213 -49.61 -24.78 29.78
C LYS A 213 -48.83 -24.82 28.45
N SER A 214 -49.46 -24.47 27.33
CA SER A 214 -48.80 -24.34 26.04
C SER A 214 -47.83 -23.15 25.98
N ALA A 215 -48.20 -22.00 26.55
CA ALA A 215 -47.35 -20.80 26.60
C ALA A 215 -46.12 -20.95 27.53
N ALA A 216 -46.17 -21.87 28.50
CA ALA A 216 -45.00 -22.28 29.28
C ALA A 216 -44.06 -23.20 28.49
N ALA A 217 -44.60 -24.11 27.67
CA ALA A 217 -43.81 -25.05 26.88
C ALA A 217 -43.01 -24.38 25.74
N GLY A 218 -43.56 -23.33 25.11
CA GLY A 218 -42.87 -22.58 24.05
C GLY A 218 -41.57 -21.90 24.54
N ARG A 219 -41.61 -21.29 25.73
CA ARG A 219 -40.46 -20.56 26.30
C ARG A 219 -39.26 -21.43 26.66
N TYR A 220 -39.46 -22.73 26.87
CA TYR A 220 -38.36 -23.67 27.14
C TYR A 220 -37.55 -24.04 25.88
N ARG A 221 -37.96 -23.62 24.68
CA ARG A 221 -37.32 -23.98 23.40
C ARG A 221 -36.46 -22.88 22.78
N GLU A 222 -36.44 -21.68 23.37
CA GLU A 222 -35.63 -20.53 22.94
C GLU A 222 -34.39 -20.30 23.85
N SER A 223 -34.06 -21.27 24.71
CA SER A 223 -32.97 -21.16 25.71
C SER A 223 -32.05 -22.39 25.76
N ALA A 224 -31.98 -23.14 24.65
CA ALA A 224 -31.09 -24.29 24.46
C ALA A 224 -30.54 -24.28 23.02
#